data_AF-A0A7C5DVU8-F1
#
_entry.id   AF-A0A7C5DVU8-F1
#
_cell.length_a   1.000
_cell.length_b   1.000
_cell.length_c   1.000
_cell.angle_alpha   90.00
_cell.angle_beta   90.00
_cell.angle_gamma   90.00
#
_symmetry.space_group_name_H-M   'P 1'
#
loop_
_entity.id
_entity.type
_entity.pdbx_description
1 polymer ?
#
loop_
_entity_poly.entity_id
_entity_poly.type
_entity_poly.pdbx_seq_one_letter_code
_entity_poly.pdbx_strand_id
1 'polypeptide(L)'
;VTNFDPGREQIQSLAKIVAYAICINVFFFLCEVFTAFYSNIPEHMDHIKYLFMGLQGKGSLVPWMWTSYGLMVIAIILLVNPITRKHEGVLTVACVAVFVGTWIDKGLGMISGGFVPNPMHHVTEYAPTIPEILITLGVYGMGALILTILYKMSVAVKEEVAA
;
A
#
# COMPACT_ATOMS: atom_id res chain seq x y z
N VAL A 1 -2.03 1.59 -28.90
CA VAL A 1 -2.81 0.97 -27.81
C VAL A 1 -3.05 -0.46 -28.25
N THR A 2 -2.53 -1.45 -27.52
CA THR A 2 -2.51 -2.86 -27.96
C THR A 2 -3.87 -3.52 -27.67
N ASN A 3 -4.40 -4.33 -28.60
CA ASN A 3 -5.66 -5.09 -28.42
C ASN A 3 -5.45 -6.37 -27.58
N PHE A 4 -4.62 -6.29 -26.53
CA PHE A 4 -4.36 -7.43 -25.67
C PHE A 4 -5.46 -7.53 -24.60
N ASP A 5 -6.41 -8.44 -24.81
CA ASP A 5 -7.36 -8.84 -23.76
C ASP A 5 -6.68 -9.92 -22.90
N PRO A 6 -6.25 -9.61 -21.67
CA PRO A 6 -5.61 -10.57 -20.80
C PRO A 6 -6.57 -11.70 -20.38
N GLY A 7 -7.87 -11.62 -20.67
CA GLY A 7 -8.87 -12.63 -20.31
C GLY A 7 -9.40 -12.46 -18.90
N ARG A 8 -10.71 -12.66 -18.73
CA ARG A 8 -11.40 -12.54 -17.42
C ARG A 8 -10.84 -13.51 -16.38
N GLU A 9 -10.39 -14.70 -16.78
CA GLU A 9 -9.84 -15.69 -15.84
C GLU A 9 -8.50 -15.25 -15.24
N GLN A 10 -7.65 -14.59 -16.01
CA GLN A 10 -6.36 -14.08 -15.56
C GLN A 10 -6.55 -12.93 -14.57
N ILE A 11 -7.44 -11.98 -14.87
CA ILE A 11 -7.79 -10.89 -13.96
C ILE A 11 -8.34 -11.44 -12.64
N GLN A 12 -9.23 -12.44 -12.69
CA GLN A 12 -9.78 -13.08 -11.50
C GLN A 12 -8.75 -13.89 -10.70
N SER A 13 -7.78 -14.49 -11.36
CA SER A 13 -6.68 -15.20 -10.70
C SER A 13 -5.72 -14.23 -10.01
N LEU A 14 -5.38 -13.12 -10.66
CA LEU A 14 -4.58 -12.07 -10.05
C LEU A 14 -5.31 -11.43 -8.85
N ALA A 15 -6.61 -11.16 -8.99
CA ALA A 15 -7.44 -10.63 -7.91
C ALA A 15 -7.48 -11.58 -6.69
N LYS A 16 -7.48 -12.90 -6.89
CA LYS A 16 -7.33 -13.88 -5.80
C LYS A 16 -5.99 -13.72 -5.09
N ILE A 17 -4.89 -13.62 -5.83
CA ILE A 17 -3.55 -13.45 -5.25
C ILE A 17 -3.49 -12.15 -4.42
N VAL A 18 -4.00 -11.05 -4.97
CA VAL A 18 -4.07 -9.75 -4.26
C VAL A 18 -4.90 -9.86 -2.99
N ALA A 19 -6.04 -10.56 -3.03
CA ALA A 19 -6.88 -10.79 -1.85
C ALA A 19 -6.13 -11.51 -0.72
N TYR A 20 -5.38 -12.57 -1.04
CA TYR A 20 -4.56 -13.26 -0.04
C TYR A 20 -3.41 -12.38 0.45
N ALA A 21 -2.75 -11.65 -0.44
CA ALA A 21 -1.63 -10.77 -0.10
C ALA A 21 -2.05 -9.67 0.88
N ILE A 22 -3.21 -9.03 0.67
CA ILE A 22 -3.69 -7.98 1.58
C ILE A 22 -4.13 -8.55 2.94
N CYS A 23 -4.72 -9.75 2.97
CA CYS A 23 -5.02 -10.45 4.23
C CYS A 23 -3.76 -10.76 5.03
N ILE A 24 -2.71 -11.27 4.36
CA ILE A 24 -1.41 -11.55 4.99
C ILE A 24 -0.77 -10.25 5.50
N ASN A 25 -0.87 -9.17 4.74
CA ASN A 25 -0.32 -7.87 5.13
C ASN A 25 -0.95 -7.35 6.43
N VAL A 26 -2.29 -7.36 6.52
CA VAL A 26 -3.00 -6.96 7.76
C VAL A 26 -2.71 -7.93 8.91
N PHE A 27 -2.58 -9.23 8.63
CA PHE A 27 -2.18 -10.21 9.65
C PHE A 27 -0.81 -9.90 10.25
N PHE A 28 0.19 -9.60 9.42
CA PHE A 28 1.53 -9.24 9.91
C PHE A 28 1.53 -7.95 10.74
N PHE A 29 0.72 -6.97 10.35
CA PHE A 29 0.54 -5.78 11.17
C PHE A 29 -0.05 -6.11 12.55
N LEU A 30 -1.05 -7.00 12.62
CA LEU A 30 -1.60 -7.46 13.90
C LEU A 30 -0.55 -8.22 14.73
N CYS A 31 0.31 -9.01 14.09
CA CYS A 31 1.43 -9.64 14.77
C CYS A 31 2.42 -8.62 15.33
N GLU A 32 2.72 -7.55 14.59
CA GLU A 32 3.59 -6.45 15.05
C GLU A 32 2.98 -5.73 16.26
N VAL A 33 1.68 -5.45 16.24
CA VAL A 33 0.97 -4.92 17.40
C VAL A 33 1.08 -5.90 18.57
N PHE A 34 0.79 -7.19 18.36
CA PHE A 34 0.87 -8.16 19.44
C PHE A 34 2.27 -8.24 20.05
N THR A 35 3.32 -8.36 19.24
CA THR A 35 4.70 -8.52 19.74
C THR A 35 5.23 -7.26 20.39
N ALA A 36 4.89 -6.07 19.88
CA ALA A 36 5.30 -4.79 20.46
C ALA A 36 4.71 -4.58 21.87
N PHE A 37 3.42 -4.88 22.04
CA PHE A 37 2.74 -4.75 23.35
C PHE A 37 3.11 -5.90 24.31
N TYR A 38 3.32 -7.10 23.80
CA TYR A 38 3.71 -8.26 24.61
C TYR A 38 5.13 -8.11 25.18
N SER A 39 6.06 -7.58 24.40
CA SER A 39 7.47 -7.44 24.79
C SER A 39 7.70 -6.35 25.86
N ASN A 40 6.72 -5.47 26.13
CA ASN A 40 6.82 -4.35 27.08
C ASN A 40 8.07 -3.45 26.89
N ILE A 41 8.60 -3.37 25.67
CA ILE A 41 9.72 -2.49 25.35
C ILE A 41 9.14 -1.09 25.06
N PRO A 42 9.50 -0.05 25.83
CA PRO A 42 8.90 1.28 25.70
C PRO A 42 8.99 1.85 24.28
N GLU A 43 10.13 1.68 23.62
CA GLU A 43 10.39 2.21 22.29
C GLU A 43 9.44 1.63 21.22
N HIS A 44 9.24 0.31 21.20
CA HIS A 44 8.34 -0.34 20.24
C HIS A 44 6.87 0.01 20.47
N MET A 45 6.48 0.20 21.74
CA MET A 45 5.13 0.64 22.08
C MET A 45 4.91 2.11 21.72
N ASP A 46 5.92 2.96 21.87
CA ASP A 46 5.84 4.39 21.58
C ASP A 46 5.73 4.66 20.08
N HIS A 47 6.36 3.85 19.23
CA HIS A 47 6.16 3.89 17.77
C HIS A 47 4.70 3.64 17.38
N ILE A 48 4.08 2.57 17.89
CA ILE A 48 2.68 2.24 17.54
C ILE A 48 1.70 3.26 18.13
N LYS A 49 1.94 3.72 19.36
CA LYS A 49 1.14 4.77 20.00
C LYS A 49 1.25 6.09 19.22
N TYR A 50 2.43 6.47 18.75
CA TYR A 50 2.61 7.65 17.92
C TYR A 50 1.82 7.55 16.60
N LEU A 51 1.86 6.39 15.92
CA LEU A 51 1.12 6.18 14.66
C LEU A 51 -0.40 6.19 14.82
N PHE A 52 -0.95 5.61 15.89
CA PHE A 52 -2.41 5.37 16.00
C PHE A 52 -3.15 6.22 17.04
N MET A 53 -2.45 6.72 18.06
CA MET A 53 -3.04 7.51 19.14
C MET A 53 -2.41 8.91 19.26
N GLY A 54 -1.28 9.15 18.60
CA GLY A 54 -0.48 10.36 18.76
C GLY A 54 0.31 10.32 20.07
N LEU A 55 1.51 10.90 20.06
CA LEU A 55 2.35 11.07 21.25
C LEU A 55 2.62 12.56 21.47
N GLN A 56 2.54 13.03 22.72
CA GLN A 56 2.94 14.39 23.10
C GLN A 56 2.22 15.53 22.34
N GLY A 57 0.91 15.37 22.06
CA GLY A 57 0.11 16.42 21.40
C GLY A 57 0.33 16.55 19.89
N LYS A 58 1.12 15.63 19.31
CA LYS A 58 1.47 15.59 17.89
C LYS A 58 0.87 14.34 17.25
N GLY A 59 -0.08 14.54 16.35
CA GLY A 59 -0.98 13.48 15.85
C GLY A 59 -1.33 13.61 14.37
N SER A 60 -0.56 14.39 13.61
CA SER A 60 -0.86 14.65 12.18
C SER A 60 -1.00 13.37 11.34
N LEU A 61 -0.29 12.30 11.71
CA LEU A 61 -0.29 11.01 11.01
C LEU A 61 -1.43 10.07 11.42
N VAL A 62 -2.09 10.32 12.55
CA VAL A 62 -3.14 9.44 13.10
C VAL A 62 -4.31 9.30 12.12
N PRO A 63 -4.91 10.38 11.58
CA PRO A 63 -6.01 10.25 10.63
C PRO A 63 -5.62 9.52 9.35
N TRP A 64 -4.37 9.67 8.90
CA TRP A 64 -3.84 8.98 7.72
C TRP A 64 -3.70 7.48 7.95
N MET A 65 -3.20 7.08 9.12
CA MET A 65 -3.10 5.66 9.47
C MET A 65 -4.47 5.01 9.60
N TRP A 66 -5.42 5.65 10.27
CA TRP A 66 -6.81 5.14 10.35
C TRP A 66 -7.47 5.07 8.98
N THR A 67 -7.23 6.04 8.11
CA THR A 67 -7.73 6.02 6.73
C THR A 67 -7.12 4.86 5.94
N SER A 68 -5.81 4.62 6.07
CA SER A 68 -5.12 3.51 5.43
C SER A 68 -5.69 2.15 5.85
N TYR A 69 -5.75 1.88 7.16
CA TYR A 69 -6.29 0.62 7.66
C TYR A 69 -7.78 0.46 7.37
N GLY A 70 -8.55 1.55 7.39
CA GLY A 70 -9.95 1.56 6.95
C GLY A 70 -10.07 1.13 5.49
N LEU A 71 -9.27 1.72 4.59
CA LEU A 71 -9.25 1.36 3.17
C LEU A 71 -8.80 -0.09 2.95
N MET A 72 -7.82 -0.59 3.70
CA MET A 72 -7.34 -1.97 3.61
C MET A 72 -8.38 -2.98 4.09
N VAL A 73 -9.10 -2.68 5.17
CA VAL A 73 -10.22 -3.52 5.65
C VAL A 73 -11.37 -3.54 4.65
N ILE A 74 -11.76 -2.37 4.12
CA ILE A 74 -12.79 -2.28 3.07
C ILE A 74 -12.35 -3.08 1.84
N ALA A 75 -11.10 -2.95 1.42
CA ALA A 75 -10.55 -3.69 0.29
C ALA A 75 -10.58 -5.21 0.53
N ILE A 76 -10.25 -5.68 1.74
CA ILE A 76 -10.37 -7.10 2.12
C ILE A 76 -11.81 -7.57 1.98
N ILE A 77 -12.79 -6.84 2.52
CA ILE A 77 -14.20 -7.20 2.44
C ILE A 77 -14.66 -7.30 0.98
N LEU A 78 -14.24 -6.36 0.13
CA LEU A 78 -14.59 -6.34 -1.29
C LEU A 78 -13.88 -7.43 -2.12
N LEU A 79 -12.64 -7.81 -1.77
CA LEU A 79 -11.86 -8.80 -2.52
C LEU A 79 -12.10 -10.25 -2.08
N VAL A 80 -12.40 -10.47 -0.79
CA VAL A 80 -12.72 -11.79 -0.25
C VAL A 80 -14.07 -12.27 -0.74
N ASN A 81 -15.05 -11.38 -0.89
CA ASN A 81 -16.35 -11.75 -1.42
C ASN A 81 -16.27 -12.01 -2.94
N PRO A 82 -16.55 -13.26 -3.41
CA PRO A 82 -16.44 -13.60 -4.82
C PRO A 82 -17.48 -12.89 -5.71
N ILE A 83 -18.59 -12.40 -5.14
CA ILE A 83 -19.64 -11.68 -5.87
C ILE A 83 -19.13 -10.30 -6.28
N THR A 84 -18.55 -9.55 -5.35
CA THR A 84 -17.98 -8.22 -5.59
C THR A 84 -16.74 -8.28 -6.47
N ARG A 85 -15.92 -9.34 -6.35
CA ARG A 85 -14.73 -9.53 -7.19
C ARG A 85 -15.04 -9.78 -8.67
N LYS A 86 -16.19 -10.38 -9.00
CA LYS A 86 -16.60 -10.63 -10.38
C LYS A 86 -17.07 -9.37 -11.11
N HIS A 87 -17.46 -8.33 -10.37
CA HIS A 87 -17.83 -7.05 -10.95
C HIS A 87 -16.58 -6.20 -11.20
N GLU A 88 -16.24 -5.98 -12.47
CA GLU A 88 -15.03 -5.26 -12.88
C GLU A 88 -14.95 -3.85 -12.27
N GLY A 89 -16.06 -3.12 -12.17
CA GLY A 89 -16.07 -1.79 -11.54
C GLY A 89 -15.75 -1.81 -10.04
N VAL A 90 -16.26 -2.80 -9.30
CA VAL A 90 -15.97 -2.96 -7.86
C VAL A 90 -14.55 -3.44 -7.67
N LEU A 91 -14.05 -4.31 -8.56
CA LEU A 91 -12.68 -4.76 -8.55
C LEU A 91 -11.69 -3.60 -8.75
N THR A 92 -11.95 -2.67 -9.66
CA THR A 92 -11.10 -1.48 -9.85
C THR A 92 -11.05 -0.63 -8.58
N VAL A 93 -12.21 -0.37 -7.96
CA VAL A 93 -12.28 0.40 -6.71
C VAL A 93 -11.50 -0.31 -5.59
N ALA A 94 -11.66 -1.63 -5.47
CA ALA A 94 -10.93 -2.41 -4.49
C ALA A 94 -9.40 -2.36 -4.72
N CYS A 95 -8.95 -2.49 -5.97
CA CYS A 95 -7.52 -2.37 -6.31
C CYS A 95 -6.96 -0.98 -6.00
N VAL A 96 -7.70 0.09 -6.28
CA VAL A 96 -7.31 1.46 -5.93
C VAL A 96 -7.25 1.63 -4.41
N ALA A 97 -8.22 1.10 -3.67
CA ALA A 97 -8.21 1.13 -2.21
C ALA A 97 -7.01 0.38 -1.62
N VAL A 98 -6.66 -0.81 -2.16
CA VAL A 98 -5.43 -1.53 -1.78
C VAL A 98 -4.20 -0.68 -2.07
N PHE A 99 -4.10 -0.11 -3.28
CA PHE A 99 -2.94 0.68 -3.67
C PHE A 99 -2.76 1.92 -2.78
N VAL A 100 -3.81 2.71 -2.56
CA VAL A 100 -3.76 3.92 -1.73
C VAL A 100 -3.52 3.57 -0.27
N GLY A 101 -4.19 2.55 0.28
CA GLY A 101 -3.97 2.10 1.65
C GLY A 101 -2.53 1.64 1.87
N THR A 102 -2.03 0.73 1.03
CA THR A 102 -0.64 0.26 1.14
C THR A 102 0.39 1.37 0.92
N TRP A 103 0.10 2.34 0.05
CA TRP A 103 0.97 3.49 -0.16
C TRP A 103 1.06 4.37 1.09
N ILE A 104 -0.06 4.60 1.78
CA ILE A 104 -0.06 5.36 3.04
C ILE A 104 0.65 4.57 4.14
N ASP A 105 0.36 3.27 4.29
CA ASP A 105 0.98 2.42 5.31
C ASP A 105 2.50 2.32 5.14
N LYS A 106 2.99 2.07 3.91
CA LYS A 106 4.42 1.90 3.65
C LYS A 106 5.15 3.22 3.41
N GLY A 107 4.52 4.19 2.78
CA GLY A 107 5.10 5.50 2.51
C GLY A 107 5.17 6.34 3.77
N LEU A 108 4.02 6.64 4.37
CA LEU A 108 3.96 7.55 5.52
C LEU A 108 4.13 6.80 6.85
N GLY A 109 3.46 5.65 7.01
CA GLY A 109 3.46 4.88 8.25
C GLY A 109 4.83 4.27 8.59
N MET A 110 5.39 3.47 7.68
CA MET A 110 6.65 2.75 7.93
C MET A 110 7.86 3.69 7.97
N ILE A 111 7.94 4.68 7.06
CA ILE A 111 9.06 5.62 7.05
C ILE A 111 8.99 6.52 8.29
N SER A 112 7.86 7.16 8.57
CA SER A 112 7.78 8.03 9.75
C SER A 112 7.87 7.24 11.06
N GLY A 113 7.31 6.03 11.11
CA GLY A 113 7.38 5.17 12.29
C GLY A 113 8.80 4.72 12.60
N GLY A 114 9.62 4.43 11.58
CA GLY A 114 11.02 4.01 11.79
C GLY A 114 11.95 5.11 12.31
N PHE A 115 11.61 6.38 12.11
CA PHE A 115 12.44 7.53 12.53
C PHE A 115 11.90 8.27 13.76
N VAL A 116 10.67 7.99 14.21
CA VAL A 116 10.02 8.68 15.33
C VAL A 116 9.42 7.66 16.30
N PRO A 117 9.88 7.58 17.56
CA PRO A 117 10.80 8.50 18.25
C PRO A 117 12.28 8.33 17.85
N ASN A 118 13.01 9.44 17.80
CA ASN A 118 14.48 9.41 17.73
C ASN A 118 15.04 8.87 19.08
N PRO A 119 16.23 8.23 19.19
CA PRO A 119 16.77 7.71 20.46
C PRO A 119 16.95 8.76 21.58
N MET A 120 16.77 10.05 21.25
CA MET A 120 16.72 11.18 22.19
C MET A 120 15.28 11.52 22.66
N HIS A 121 14.30 10.63 22.46
CA HIS A 121 12.86 10.80 22.76
C HIS A 121 12.21 12.08 22.19
N HIS A 122 12.77 12.64 21.11
CA HIS A 122 12.18 13.79 20.43
C HIS A 122 11.16 13.33 19.39
N VAL A 123 9.94 13.86 19.50
CA VAL A 123 8.85 13.64 18.53
C VAL A 123 8.86 14.78 17.50
N THR A 124 9.55 14.53 16.39
CA THR A 124 9.50 15.40 15.22
C THR A 124 8.37 14.94 14.30
N GLU A 125 7.36 15.77 14.09
CA GLU A 125 6.31 15.48 13.12
C GLU A 125 6.89 15.52 11.71
N TYR A 126 6.74 14.41 10.99
CA TYR A 126 7.05 14.34 9.57
C TYR A 126 5.82 14.76 8.76
N ALA A 127 5.95 15.84 7.99
CA ALA A 127 5.02 16.21 6.95
C ALA A 127 5.81 16.28 5.63
N PRO A 128 5.45 15.48 4.62
CA PRO A 128 6.17 15.48 3.36
C PRO A 128 6.11 16.87 2.73
N THR A 129 7.28 17.36 2.34
CA THR A 129 7.46 18.63 1.65
C THR A 129 7.09 18.50 0.17
N ILE A 130 6.78 19.63 -0.47
CA ILE A 130 6.42 19.67 -1.90
C ILE A 130 7.50 18.99 -2.79
N PRO A 131 8.82 19.22 -2.57
CA PRO A 131 9.85 18.51 -3.32
C PRO A 131 9.84 16.99 -3.14
N GLU A 132 9.58 16.48 -1.94
CA GLU A 132 9.50 15.02 -1.68
C GLU A 132 8.34 14.39 -2.45
N ILE A 133 7.18 15.07 -2.50
CA ILE A 133 6.04 14.62 -3.30
C ILE A 133 6.36 14.63 -4.79
N LEU A 134 7.06 15.66 -5.29
CA LEU A 134 7.48 15.71 -6.70
C LEU A 134 8.48 14.61 -7.05
N ILE A 135 9.41 14.29 -6.16
CA ILE A 135 10.37 13.19 -6.36
C ILE A 135 9.64 11.85 -6.41
N THR A 136 8.73 11.59 -5.47
CA THR A 136 7.95 10.33 -5.48
C THR A 136 7.12 10.18 -6.76
N LEU A 137 6.44 11.24 -7.20
CA LEU A 137 5.73 11.24 -8.49
C LEU A 137 6.67 11.06 -9.68
N GLY A 138 7.87 11.65 -9.64
CA GLY A 138 8.91 11.48 -10.66
C GLY A 138 9.38 10.03 -10.77
N VAL A 139 9.57 9.34 -9.64
CA VAL A 139 9.91 7.91 -9.62
C VAL A 139 8.79 7.06 -10.21
N TYR A 140 7.53 7.32 -9.86
CA TYR A 140 6.38 6.65 -10.46
C TYR A 140 6.29 6.90 -11.98
N GLY A 141 6.50 8.14 -12.42
CA GLY A 141 6.50 8.51 -13.83
C GLY A 141 7.62 7.83 -14.62
N MET A 142 8.83 7.79 -14.06
CA MET A 142 9.97 7.09 -14.67
C MET A 142 9.71 5.58 -14.77
N GLY A 143 9.19 4.96 -13.71
CA GLY A 143 8.81 3.54 -13.72
C GLY A 143 7.75 3.23 -14.78
N ALA A 144 6.72 4.07 -14.89
CA ALA A 144 5.68 3.93 -15.91
C ALA A 144 6.23 4.09 -17.33
N LEU A 145 7.18 5.02 -17.54
CA LEU A 145 7.86 5.20 -18.82
C LEU A 145 8.68 3.97 -19.21
N ILE A 146 9.50 3.45 -18.28
CA ILE A 146 10.31 2.25 -18.52
C ILE A 146 9.39 1.05 -18.83
N LEU A 147 8.32 0.84 -18.05
CA LEU A 147 7.34 -0.21 -18.31
C LEU A 147 6.71 -0.08 -19.69
N THR A 148 6.34 1.15 -20.09
CA THR A 148 5.74 1.40 -21.40
C THR A 148 6.69 1.03 -22.54
N ILE A 149 7.98 1.36 -22.42
CA ILE A 149 9.00 1.01 -23.42
C ILE A 149 9.19 -0.51 -23.49
N LEU A 150 9.36 -1.17 -22.34
CA LEU A 150 9.57 -2.63 -22.28
C LEU A 150 8.37 -3.41 -22.81
N TYR A 151 7.14 -2.96 -22.50
CA TYR A 151 5.92 -3.56 -23.05
C TYR A 151 5.85 -3.38 -24.56
N LYS A 152 6.16 -2.19 -25.08
CA LYS A 152 6.18 -1.95 -26.53
C LYS A 152 7.15 -2.91 -27.24
N MET A 153 8.35 -3.08 -26.69
CA MET A 153 9.34 -4.02 -27.25
C MET A 153 8.86 -5.48 -27.18
N SER A 154 8.36 -5.90 -26.01
CA SER A 154 7.94 -7.29 -25.78
C SER A 154 6.72 -7.68 -26.63
N VAL A 155 5.77 -6.77 -26.81
CA VAL A 155 4.61 -7.00 -27.68
C VAL A 155 5.04 -7.08 -29.15
N ALA A 156 5.93 -6.18 -29.60
CA ALA A 156 6.45 -6.21 -30.97
C ALA A 156 7.13 -7.56 -31.29
N VAL A 157 7.99 -8.06 -30.38
CA VAL A 157 8.64 -9.38 -30.56
C VAL A 157 7.62 -10.53 -30.58
N LYS A 158 6.58 -10.48 -29.73
CA LYS A 158 5.54 -11.51 -29.74
C LYS A 158 4.69 -11.50 -31.01
N GLU A 159 4.41 -10.31 -31.56
CA GLU A 159 3.68 -10.17 -32.82
C GLU A 159 4.51 -10.69 -34.00
N GLU A 160 5.82 -10.43 -34.04
CA GLU A 160 6.71 -10.97 -35.08
C GLU A 160 6.83 -12.50 -35.04
N VAL A 161 6.87 -13.11 -33.85
CA VAL A 161 6.95 -14.58 -33.72
C VAL A 161 5.62 -15.26 -34.04
N ALA A 162 4.50 -14.53 -33.95
CA ALA A 162 3.16 -15.05 -34.24
C ALA A 162 2.75 -14.90 -35.72
N ALA A 163 3.49 -14.12 -36.52
CA ALA A 163 3.30 -13.91 -37.95
C ALA A 163 4.07 -14.96 -38.79
#